data_AF-X1GQA7-F1
#
_entry.id   AF-X1GQA7-F1
#
_cell.length_a   1.000
_cell.length_b   1.000
_cell.length_c   1.000
_cell.angle_alpha   90.00
_cell.angle_beta   90.00
_cell.angle_gamma   90.00
#
_symmetry.space_group_name_H-M   'P 1'
#
loop_
_entity.id
_entity.type
_entity.pdbx_description
1 polymer ?
#
loop_
_entity_poly.entity_id
_entity_poly.type
_entity_poly.pdbx_seq_one_letter_code
_entity_poly.pdbx_strand_id
1 'polypeptide(L)'
;MTGFEENPGTVNLNGVTNTKRIDIVEICQGCGIEDIKIIDPYQSEKATESIMKAIEYPGVSVVVSLRECALQVKRRKVKFPRRKVNIDKCTGCRICLSSLACPAMVFHPKDANSKAYMEITSACFGCGLCEFTCPAGAIEVIKDGK
;
A
#
# COMPACT_ATOMS: atom_id res chain seq x y z
N MET A 1 -13.97 9.47 -4.76
CA MET A 1 -12.90 9.49 -5.76
C MET A 1 -12.38 8.07 -5.95
N THR A 2 -13.14 7.23 -6.63
CA THR A 2 -12.78 5.83 -6.92
C THR A 2 -12.99 5.52 -8.41
N GLY A 3 -12.96 6.55 -9.26
CA GLY A 3 -13.36 6.50 -10.67
C GLY A 3 -12.55 7.40 -11.60
N PHE A 4 -11.30 7.75 -11.26
CA PHE A 4 -10.41 8.61 -12.06
C PHE A 4 -10.90 10.06 -12.19
N GLU A 5 -11.56 10.55 -11.13
CA GLU A 5 -12.03 11.91 -11.05
C GLU A 5 -10.85 12.88 -10.95
N GLU A 6 -10.91 13.94 -11.76
CA GLU A 6 -9.93 15.00 -11.71
C GLU A 6 -10.04 15.79 -10.40
N ASN A 7 -8.89 16.25 -9.91
CA ASN A 7 -8.80 17.07 -8.72
C ASN A 7 -7.65 18.09 -8.88
N PRO A 8 -7.50 19.06 -7.97
CA PRO A 8 -6.44 20.06 -8.04
C PRO A 8 -5.02 19.50 -8.18
N GLY A 9 -4.77 18.27 -7.71
CA GLY A 9 -3.49 17.58 -7.82
C GLY A 9 -3.30 16.76 -9.11
N THR A 10 -4.29 16.69 -10.00
CA THR A 10 -4.20 15.96 -11.28
C THR A 10 -3.27 16.69 -12.25
N VAL A 11 -2.33 15.96 -12.83
CA VAL A 11 -1.46 16.45 -13.91
C VAL A 11 -2.23 16.40 -15.24
N ASN A 12 -2.31 17.53 -15.95
CA ASN A 12 -3.00 17.70 -17.24
C ASN A 12 -4.52 17.44 -17.15
N LEU A 13 -5.27 18.46 -16.72
CA LEU A 13 -6.75 18.44 -16.70
C LEU A 13 -7.33 18.36 -18.12
N ASN A 14 -8.35 17.54 -18.32
CA ASN A 14 -8.98 17.37 -19.62
C ASN A 14 -9.73 18.65 -20.02
N GLY A 15 -9.51 19.11 -21.26
CA GLY A 15 -10.22 20.24 -21.84
C GLY A 15 -9.82 21.61 -21.27
N VAL A 16 -8.81 21.68 -20.40
CA VAL A 16 -8.31 22.96 -19.86
C VAL A 16 -6.85 23.17 -20.28
N THR A 17 -6.61 24.22 -21.05
CA THR A 17 -5.25 24.67 -21.37
C THR A 17 -4.79 25.68 -20.30
N ASN A 18 -3.49 25.68 -19.99
CA ASN A 18 -2.86 26.62 -19.05
C ASN A 18 -3.27 26.48 -17.57
N THR A 19 -3.31 25.26 -17.03
CA THR A 19 -3.47 25.00 -15.60
C THR A 19 -2.15 24.59 -14.95
N LYS A 20 -2.04 24.82 -13.64
CA LYS A 20 -0.93 24.33 -12.82
C LYS A 20 -1.45 23.29 -11.85
N ARG A 21 -0.74 22.17 -11.74
CA ARG A 21 -0.98 21.20 -10.68
C ARG A 21 -0.74 21.88 -9.33
N ILE A 22 -1.67 21.73 -8.41
CA ILE A 22 -1.49 22.13 -7.03
C ILE A 22 -0.71 21.06 -6.28
N ASP A 23 0.42 21.44 -5.67
CA ASP A 23 1.14 20.57 -4.75
C ASP A 23 0.65 20.79 -3.31
N ILE A 24 0.17 19.72 -2.68
CA ILE A 24 -0.36 19.79 -1.31
C ILE A 24 0.72 20.16 -0.29
N VAL A 25 1.98 19.80 -0.54
CA VAL A 25 3.10 20.12 0.35
C VAL A 25 3.34 21.63 0.35
N GLU A 26 3.37 22.25 -0.83
CA GLU A 26 3.54 23.70 -0.98
C GLU A 26 2.39 24.48 -0.31
N ILE A 27 1.14 23.98 -0.44
CA ILE A 27 0.00 24.58 0.27
C ILE A 27 0.20 24.52 1.78
N CYS A 28 0.55 23.34 2.32
CA CYS A 28 0.75 23.16 3.75
C CYS A 28 1.87 24.09 4.28
N GLN A 29 2.97 24.20 3.54
CA GLN A 29 4.06 25.14 3.86
C GLN A 29 3.56 26.59 3.84
N GLY A 30 2.79 26.98 2.83
CA GLY A 30 2.19 28.33 2.73
C GLY A 30 1.20 28.65 3.85
N CYS A 31 0.57 27.64 4.45
CA CYS A 31 -0.27 27.77 5.64
C CYS A 31 0.51 27.89 6.96
N GLY A 32 1.85 27.87 6.92
CA GLY A 32 2.70 27.97 8.11
C GLY A 32 2.90 26.66 8.87
N ILE A 33 2.67 25.51 8.22
CA ILE A 33 2.90 24.20 8.84
C ILE A 33 4.39 23.86 8.74
N GLU A 34 5.02 23.65 9.89
CA GLU A 34 6.46 23.38 10.00
C GLU A 34 6.79 21.89 9.89
N ASP A 35 5.93 21.02 10.44
CA ASP A 35 6.13 19.57 10.43
C ASP A 35 5.32 18.91 9.30
N ILE A 36 6.01 18.62 8.20
CA ILE A 36 5.44 17.96 7.02
C ILE A 36 6.29 16.74 6.66
N LYS A 37 5.66 15.57 6.60
CA LYS A 37 6.30 14.30 6.25
C LYS A 37 5.67 13.72 4.98
N ILE A 38 6.48 13.43 3.98
CA ILE A 38 6.04 12.69 2.79
C ILE A 38 6.44 11.23 3.00
N ILE A 39 5.47 10.32 2.95
CA ILE A 39 5.70 8.89 3.20
C ILE A 39 5.16 8.03 2.06
N ASP A 40 5.80 6.88 1.86
CA ASP A 40 5.25 5.81 1.04
C ASP A 40 4.48 4.81 1.95
N PRO A 41 3.15 4.67 1.79
CA PRO A 41 2.35 3.74 2.61
C PRO A 41 2.74 2.27 2.45
N TYR A 42 3.49 1.89 1.39
CA TYR A 42 3.97 0.53 1.22
C TYR A 42 5.28 0.26 1.97
N GLN A 43 5.91 1.28 2.55
CA GLN A 43 7.05 1.12 3.48
C GLN A 43 6.54 1.11 4.92
N SER A 44 5.86 0.03 5.32
CA SER A 44 5.07 -0.06 6.56
C SER A 44 5.80 0.45 7.81
N GLU A 45 7.04 0.01 8.06
CA GLU A 45 7.81 0.43 9.24
C GLU A 45 8.02 1.95 9.29
N LYS A 46 8.56 2.52 8.20
CA LYS A 46 8.83 3.96 8.10
C LYS A 46 7.55 4.79 8.12
N ALA A 47 6.49 4.28 7.48
CA ALA A 47 5.18 4.92 7.47
C ALA A 47 4.61 4.98 8.90
N THR A 48 4.61 3.86 9.61
CA THR A 48 4.14 3.79 11.01
C THR A 48 4.97 4.70 11.91
N GLU A 49 6.30 4.65 11.82
CA GLU A 49 7.18 5.53 12.60
C GLU A 49 6.89 7.01 12.35
N SER A 50 6.76 7.41 11.08
CA SER A 50 6.48 8.80 10.71
C SER A 50 5.12 9.28 11.20
N ILE A 51 4.11 8.40 11.15
CA ILE A 51 2.76 8.69 11.67
C ILE A 51 2.80 8.81 13.20
N MET A 52 3.50 7.92 13.91
CA MET A 52 3.63 8.01 15.37
C MET A 52 4.32 9.32 15.79
N LYS A 53 5.42 9.68 15.11
CA LYS A 53 6.10 10.97 15.32
C LYS A 53 5.20 12.18 15.02
N ALA A 54 4.29 12.06 14.06
CA ALA A 54 3.32 13.12 13.74
C ALA A 54 2.25 13.27 14.84
N ILE A 55 1.81 12.15 15.44
CA ILE A 55 0.85 12.15 16.55
C ILE A 55 1.45 12.79 17.81
N GLU A 56 2.73 12.56 18.09
CA GLU A 56 3.43 13.11 19.25
C GLU A 56 3.88 14.57 19.07
N TYR A 57 3.80 15.11 17.86
CA TYR A 57 4.27 16.46 17.56
C TYR A 57 3.39 17.52 18.27
N PRO A 58 3.98 18.44 19.06
CA PRO A 58 3.22 19.48 19.74
C PRO A 58 2.82 20.59 18.75
N GLY A 59 1.77 20.35 17.97
CA GLY A 59 1.23 21.31 17.00
C GLY A 59 0.52 20.63 15.83
N VAL A 60 0.32 21.38 14.75
CA VAL A 60 -0.22 20.82 13.50
C VAL A 60 0.91 20.10 12.76
N SER A 61 0.74 18.79 12.57
CA SER A 61 1.61 17.94 11.76
C SER A 61 0.85 17.44 10.53
N VAL A 62 1.49 17.42 9.37
CA VAL A 62 0.92 16.89 8.13
C VAL A 62 1.71 15.70 7.62
N VAL A 63 1.02 14.59 7.38
CA VAL A 63 1.58 13.41 6.73
C VAL A 63 0.96 13.23 5.34
N VAL A 64 1.76 13.44 4.30
CA VAL A 64 1.37 13.22 2.91
C VAL A 64 1.73 11.79 2.51
N SER A 65 0.75 10.90 2.50
CA SER A 65 0.89 9.53 1.99
C SER A 65 0.91 9.53 0.46
N LEU A 66 2.11 9.50 -0.14
CA LEU A 66 2.32 9.65 -1.57
C LEU A 66 2.76 8.33 -2.22
N ARG A 67 1.89 7.77 -3.07
CA ARG A 67 2.18 6.59 -3.90
C ARG A 67 1.36 6.65 -5.18
N GLU A 68 1.93 6.13 -6.28
CA GLU A 68 1.17 5.98 -7.53
C GLU A 68 -0.01 5.02 -7.31
N CYS A 69 -1.21 5.44 -7.75
CA CYS A 69 -2.41 4.63 -7.64
C CYS A 69 -2.22 3.27 -8.32
N ALA A 70 -2.61 2.18 -7.64
CA ALA A 70 -2.46 0.82 -8.14
C ALA A 70 -3.11 0.61 -9.52
N LEU A 71 -4.22 1.28 -9.80
CA LEU A 71 -4.90 1.25 -11.09
C LEU A 71 -4.08 1.93 -12.20
N GLN A 72 -3.38 3.01 -11.90
CA GLN A 72 -2.54 3.71 -12.88
C GLN A 72 -1.28 2.90 -13.23
N VAL A 73 -0.61 2.34 -12.22
CA VAL A 73 0.50 1.39 -12.43
C VAL A 73 0.07 0.24 -13.34
N LYS A 74 -1.10 -0.34 -13.07
CA LYS A 74 -1.66 -1.43 -13.88
C LYS A 74 -1.89 -1.01 -15.34
N ARG A 75 -2.43 0.21 -15.58
CA ARG A 75 -2.60 0.78 -16.94
C ARG A 75 -1.27 0.96 -17.66
N ARG A 76 -0.24 1.41 -16.94
CA ARG A 76 1.13 1.56 -17.45
C ARG A 76 1.88 0.23 -17.60
N LYS A 77 1.23 -0.90 -17.26
CA LYS A 77 1.79 -2.26 -17.33
C LYS A 77 3.07 -2.44 -16.51
N VAL A 78 3.26 -1.61 -15.49
CA VAL A 78 4.35 -1.77 -14.52
C VAL A 78 3.99 -2.92 -13.59
N LYS A 79 4.94 -3.82 -13.37
CA LYS A 79 4.78 -4.99 -12.49
C LYS A 79 5.62 -4.79 -11.24
N PHE A 80 5.00 -4.92 -10.08
CA PHE A 80 5.71 -5.08 -8.82
C PHE A 80 5.94 -6.57 -8.53
N PRO A 81 7.02 -6.92 -7.82
CA PRO A 81 7.26 -8.29 -7.40
C PRO A 81 6.05 -8.85 -6.64
N ARG A 82 5.52 -9.97 -7.11
CA ARG A 82 4.38 -10.62 -6.45
C ARG A 82 4.83 -11.31 -5.17
N ARG A 83 3.88 -11.64 -4.32
CA ARG A 83 4.12 -12.42 -3.10
C ARG A 83 3.49 -13.79 -3.25
N LYS A 84 4.12 -14.79 -2.62
CA LYS A 84 3.58 -16.14 -2.46
C LYS A 84 3.59 -16.52 -0.99
N VAL A 85 2.73 -17.46 -0.61
CA VAL A 85 2.74 -18.06 0.73
C VAL A 85 3.59 -19.32 0.69
N ASN A 86 4.54 -19.42 1.62
CA ASN A 86 5.20 -20.65 1.96
C ASN A 86 4.24 -21.49 2.82
N ILE A 87 3.64 -22.53 2.22
CA ILE A 87 2.62 -23.35 2.88
C ILE A 87 3.21 -24.01 4.13
N ASP A 88 4.45 -24.47 4.11
CA ASP A 88 5.09 -25.15 5.24
C ASP A 88 5.21 -24.24 6.47
N LYS A 89 5.55 -22.97 6.27
CA LYS A 89 5.59 -21.96 7.35
C LYS A 89 4.21 -21.43 7.74
N CYS A 90 3.22 -21.49 6.85
CA CYS A 90 1.90 -20.93 7.11
C CYS A 90 1.18 -21.72 8.22
N THR A 91 0.64 -21.00 9.21
CA THR A 91 -0.12 -21.59 10.31
C THR A 91 -1.65 -21.54 10.09
N GLY A 92 -2.11 -20.86 9.03
CA GLY A 92 -3.54 -20.65 8.80
C GLY A 92 -4.22 -19.65 9.75
N CYS A 93 -3.45 -18.83 10.47
CA CYS A 93 -3.96 -17.88 11.49
C CYS A 93 -4.83 -16.73 10.94
N ARG A 94 -4.86 -16.51 9.62
CA ARG A 94 -5.65 -15.49 8.91
C ARG A 94 -5.37 -14.01 9.26
N ILE A 95 -4.38 -13.70 10.09
CA ILE A 95 -4.04 -12.32 10.48
C ILE A 95 -3.85 -11.42 9.24
N CYS A 96 -3.12 -11.91 8.23
CA CYS A 96 -2.91 -11.18 6.99
C CYS A 96 -4.21 -10.86 6.23
N LEU A 97 -5.21 -11.75 6.27
CA LEU A 97 -6.52 -11.52 5.66
C LEU A 97 -7.37 -10.57 6.51
N SER A 98 -7.44 -10.77 7.83
CA SER A 98 -8.27 -9.96 8.72
C SER A 98 -7.77 -8.53 8.84
N SER A 99 -6.45 -8.31 8.83
CA SER A 99 -5.86 -6.97 9.00
C SER A 99 -5.88 -6.15 7.71
N LEU A 100 -5.74 -6.79 6.54
CA LEU A 100 -5.58 -6.08 5.27
C LEU A 100 -6.81 -6.15 4.37
N ALA A 101 -7.74 -7.08 4.62
CA ALA A 101 -8.87 -7.38 3.73
C ALA A 101 -8.44 -7.51 2.25
N CYS A 102 -7.25 -8.08 2.01
CA CYS A 102 -6.65 -8.08 0.69
C CYS A 102 -7.46 -8.99 -0.26
N PRO A 103 -7.94 -8.49 -1.41
CA PRO A 103 -8.74 -9.29 -2.34
C PRO A 103 -7.94 -10.40 -3.03
N ALA A 104 -6.61 -10.36 -2.96
CA ALA A 104 -5.75 -11.41 -3.48
C ALA A 104 -5.54 -12.57 -2.50
N MET A 105 -6.05 -12.48 -1.26
CA MET A 105 -5.89 -13.52 -0.27
C MET A 105 -7.09 -14.45 -0.21
N VAL A 106 -6.83 -15.75 -0.28
CA VAL A 106 -7.85 -16.79 -0.14
C VAL A 106 -7.46 -17.67 1.03
N PHE A 107 -8.40 -17.92 1.94
CA PHE A 107 -8.19 -18.83 3.06
C PHE A 107 -8.72 -20.22 2.69
N HIS A 108 -7.87 -21.23 2.90
CA HIS A 108 -8.20 -22.63 2.75
C HIS A 108 -8.33 -23.27 4.14
N PRO A 109 -9.54 -23.72 4.55
CA PRO A 109 -9.74 -24.39 5.82
C PRO A 109 -9.00 -25.73 5.86
N LYS A 110 -8.71 -26.21 7.08
CA LYS A 110 -8.13 -27.53 7.29
C LYS A 110 -9.08 -28.60 6.76
N ASP A 111 -8.57 -29.55 6.00
CA ASP A 111 -9.29 -30.74 5.56
C ASP A 111 -8.57 -32.03 6.00
N ALA A 112 -9.01 -33.19 5.52
CA ALA A 112 -8.44 -34.48 5.89
C ALA A 112 -6.99 -34.66 5.40
N ASN A 113 -6.57 -33.95 4.35
CA ASN A 113 -5.32 -34.15 3.63
C ASN A 113 -4.35 -32.97 3.76
N SER A 114 -4.79 -31.84 4.29
CA SER A 114 -4.03 -30.59 4.34
C SER A 114 -4.33 -29.78 5.60
N LYS A 115 -3.31 -29.10 6.10
CA LYS A 115 -3.49 -28.09 7.15
C LYS A 115 -4.19 -26.85 6.59
N ALA A 116 -4.78 -26.04 7.45
CA ALA A 116 -5.29 -24.73 7.04
C ALA A 116 -4.14 -23.84 6.54
N TYR A 117 -4.35 -23.11 5.45
CA TYR A 117 -3.33 -22.21 4.88
C TYR A 117 -3.95 -21.02 4.14
N MET A 118 -3.10 -20.04 3.84
CA MET A 118 -3.45 -18.89 3.01
C MET A 118 -2.85 -19.08 1.62
N GLU A 119 -3.58 -18.65 0.60
CA GLU A 119 -3.10 -18.52 -0.77
C GLU A 119 -3.08 -17.04 -1.17
N ILE A 120 -2.06 -16.63 -1.93
CA ILE A 120 -2.03 -15.33 -2.62
C ILE A 120 -2.24 -15.59 -4.11
N THR A 121 -3.35 -15.11 -4.65
CA THR A 121 -3.77 -15.35 -6.04
C THR A 121 -3.08 -14.41 -7.03
N SER A 122 -3.35 -14.64 -8.33
CA SER A 122 -2.87 -13.78 -9.42
C SER A 122 -3.37 -12.34 -9.38
N ALA A 123 -4.36 -12.03 -8.53
CA ALA A 123 -4.82 -10.67 -8.25
C ALA A 123 -3.82 -9.84 -7.42
N CYS A 124 -2.74 -10.45 -6.91
CA CYS A 124 -1.70 -9.77 -6.14
C CYS A 124 -1.08 -8.59 -6.91
N PHE A 125 -1.15 -7.41 -6.30
CA PHE A 125 -0.55 -6.17 -6.82
C PHE A 125 0.89 -5.94 -6.32
N GLY A 126 1.38 -6.72 -5.35
CA GLY A 126 2.77 -6.64 -4.89
C GLY A 126 3.06 -5.49 -3.93
N CYS A 127 2.08 -5.04 -3.12
CA CYS A 127 2.28 -3.95 -2.15
C CYS A 127 3.19 -4.31 -0.96
N GLY A 128 3.40 -5.60 -0.67
CA GLY A 128 4.28 -6.04 0.42
C GLY A 128 3.72 -5.96 1.84
N LEU A 129 2.57 -5.31 2.06
CA LEU A 129 1.98 -5.18 3.41
C LEU A 129 1.75 -6.52 4.11
N CYS A 130 1.41 -7.56 3.34
CA CYS A 130 1.15 -8.88 3.89
C CYS A 130 2.41 -9.56 4.45
N GLU A 131 3.55 -9.32 3.83
CA GLU A 131 4.87 -9.78 4.26
C GLU A 131 5.20 -9.23 5.65
N PHE A 132 5.03 -7.92 5.83
CA PHE A 132 5.19 -7.23 7.11
C PHE A 132 4.21 -7.72 8.18
N THR A 133 2.97 -8.01 7.80
CA THR A 133 1.90 -8.38 8.75
C THR A 133 1.98 -9.84 9.22
N CYS A 134 2.73 -10.71 8.53
CA CYS A 134 2.74 -12.14 8.82
C CYS A 134 3.68 -12.49 10.00
N PRO A 135 3.18 -12.90 11.18
CA PRO A 135 4.04 -13.21 12.32
C PRO A 135 4.89 -14.47 12.12
N ALA A 136 4.48 -15.37 11.23
CA ALA A 136 5.19 -16.60 10.93
C ALA A 136 6.28 -16.42 9.85
N GLY A 137 6.43 -15.22 9.27
CA GLY A 137 7.35 -15.00 8.15
C GLY A 137 7.07 -15.92 6.96
N ALA A 138 5.81 -16.27 6.74
CA ALA A 138 5.38 -17.25 5.75
C ALA A 138 5.12 -16.65 4.35
N ILE A 139 5.30 -15.35 4.17
CA ILE A 139 5.02 -14.66 2.91
C ILE A 139 6.35 -14.22 2.29
N GLU A 140 6.57 -14.63 1.05
CA GLU A 140 7.86 -14.47 0.36
C GLU A 140 7.67 -13.72 -0.96
N VAL A 141 8.64 -12.89 -1.33
CA VAL A 141 8.68 -12.25 -2.64
C VAL A 141 8.96 -13.31 -3.71
N ILE A 142 8.13 -13.35 -4.74
CA ILE A 142 8.43 -14.09 -5.96
C ILE A 142 9.55 -13.32 -6.66
N LYS A 143 10.76 -13.89 -6.64
CA LYS A 143 11.85 -13.42 -7.49
C LYS A 143 11.45 -13.70 -8.93
N ASP A 144 10.83 -12.73 -9.59
CA ASP A 144 10.63 -12.80 -11.03
C ASP A 144 12.03 -12.82 -11.66
N GLY A 145 12.43 -13.96 -12.21
CA GLY A 145 13.68 -14.09 -12.95
C GLY A 145 13.66 -13.18 -14.17
N LYS A 146 14.25 -12.00 -14.01
CA LYS A 146 14.77 -11.14 -15.07
C LYS A 146 16.06 -10.50 -14.59
#